data_AF-A0A3D0NBY2-F1
#
_entry.id   AF-A0A3D0NBY2-F1
#
_cell.length_a   1.000
_cell.length_b   1.000
_cell.length_c   1.000
_cell.angle_alpha   90.00
_cell.angle_beta   90.00
_cell.angle_gamma   90.00
#
_symmetry.space_group_name_H-M   'P 1'
#
loop_
_entity.id
_entity.type
_entity.pdbx_description
1 polymer ?
#
loop_
_entity_poly.entity_id
_entity_poly.type
_entity_poly.pdbx_seq_one_letter_code
_entity_poly.pdbx_strand_id
1 'polypeptide(L)'
;MVLLGYEWSGNTGGGGDHNVYYRTPGQPIVDSCHALIPDTSTVASDRYPVAALYEELRQRDGIAIPYVGGRRADLAQHDPEVVPAVEI
;
A
#
# COMPACT_ATOMS: atom_id res chain seq x y z
N MET A 1 13.87 -10.75 -11.04
CA MET A 1 12.85 -9.82 -10.52
C MET A 1 13.29 -9.41 -9.12
N VAL A 2 13.63 -8.14 -8.92
CA VAL A 2 13.84 -7.58 -7.57
C VAL A 2 13.08 -6.27 -7.54
N LEU A 3 12.00 -6.24 -6.79
CA LEU A 3 11.44 -5.00 -6.25
C LEU A 3 11.37 -5.23 -4.75
N LEU A 4 12.13 -4.42 -4.01
CA LEU A 4 12.11 -4.41 -2.56
C LEU A 4 10.97 -3.54 -2.02
N GLY A 5 10.32 -2.76 -2.89
CA GLY A 5 9.15 -1.97 -2.57
C GLY A 5 8.53 -1.23 -3.77
N TYR A 6 7.35 -0.66 -3.57
CA TYR A 6 6.60 0.15 -4.53
C TYR A 6 5.71 1.16 -3.77
N GLU A 7 5.24 2.20 -4.44
CA GLU A 7 4.25 3.12 -3.85
C GLU A 7 2.84 2.57 -4.08
N TRP A 8 2.06 2.47 -3.01
CA TRP A 8 0.62 2.28 -3.05
C TRP A 8 -0.06 3.63 -2.83
N SER A 9 -0.74 4.14 -3.85
CA SER A 9 -1.24 5.51 -3.85
C SER A 9 -2.76 5.58 -3.67
N GLY A 10 -3.22 5.58 -2.42
CA GLY A 10 -4.63 5.77 -2.06
C GLY A 10 -5.05 7.24 -2.08
N ASN A 11 -6.35 7.54 -2.19
CA ASN A 11 -6.81 8.88 -1.83
C ASN A 11 -6.75 9.08 -0.31
N THR A 12 -6.64 10.33 0.18
CA THR A 12 -6.51 10.61 1.62
C THR A 12 -7.65 10.00 2.44
N GLY A 13 -8.89 9.98 1.92
CA GLY A 13 -10.02 9.35 2.62
C GLY A 13 -9.99 7.80 2.64
N GLY A 14 -9.19 7.19 1.78
CA GLY A 14 -8.92 5.76 1.72
C GLY A 14 -7.58 5.38 2.36
N GLY A 15 -6.89 6.33 2.99
CA GLY A 15 -5.66 6.10 3.75
C GLY A 15 -4.41 6.78 3.19
N GLY A 16 -4.46 7.37 1.98
CA GLY A 16 -3.35 8.13 1.37
C GLY A 16 -2.13 7.31 0.95
N ASP A 17 -1.06 7.99 0.56
CA ASP A 17 0.10 7.35 -0.08
C ASP A 17 0.97 6.58 0.93
N HIS A 18 1.42 5.38 0.55
CA HIS A 18 2.25 4.49 1.34
C HIS A 18 3.37 3.88 0.51
N ASN A 19 4.61 3.93 1.01
CA ASN A 19 5.68 3.10 0.49
C ASN A 19 5.55 1.68 1.05
N VAL A 20 5.37 0.69 0.18
CA VAL A 20 5.22 -0.73 0.52
C VAL A 20 6.54 -1.44 0.31
N TYR A 21 6.95 -2.30 1.25
CA TYR A 21 8.15 -3.12 1.15
C TYR A 21 7.84 -4.57 1.51
N TYR A 22 8.45 -5.51 0.81
CA TYR A 22 8.36 -6.94 1.13
C TYR A 22 9.72 -7.46 1.57
N ARG A 23 9.72 -8.33 2.60
CA ARG A 23 10.96 -9.00 3.03
C ARG A 23 11.50 -9.97 1.99
N THR A 24 10.60 -10.68 1.31
CA THR A 24 10.95 -11.70 0.31
C THR A 24 10.79 -11.12 -1.09
N PRO A 25 11.80 -11.20 -1.97
CA PRO A 25 11.66 -10.77 -3.36
C PRO A 25 10.61 -11.55 -4.13
N GLY A 26 10.01 -10.93 -5.14
CA GLY A 26 9.08 -11.57 -6.06
C GLY A 26 7.62 -11.63 -5.58
N GLN A 27 7.30 -10.93 -4.49
CA GLN A 27 5.91 -10.69 -4.07
C GLN A 27 5.17 -9.80 -5.08
N PRO A 28 3.83 -9.94 -5.18
CA PRO A 28 3.03 -9.16 -6.13
C PRO A 28 2.92 -7.70 -5.69
N ILE A 29 2.81 -6.82 -6.68
CA ILE A 29 2.32 -5.47 -6.49
C ILE A 29 0.79 -5.55 -6.41
N VAL A 30 0.20 -4.91 -5.40
CA VAL A 30 -1.25 -4.74 -5.32
C VAL A 30 -1.57 -3.26 -5.51
N ASP A 31 -2.40 -2.96 -6.50
CA ASP A 31 -2.80 -1.59 -6.79
C ASP A 31 -3.83 -1.08 -5.78
N SER A 32 -3.86 0.24 -5.55
CA SER A 32 -4.93 0.88 -4.77
C SER A 32 -6.24 0.88 -5.56
N CYS A 33 -6.17 1.24 -6.85
CA CYS A 33 -7.29 1.17 -7.76
C CYS A 33 -6.82 1.22 -9.20
N HIS A 34 -7.67 0.77 -10.12
CA HIS A 34 -7.44 0.92 -11.56
C HIS A 34 -7.94 2.24 -12.17
N ALA A 35 -8.22 3.27 -11.37
CA ALA A 35 -8.85 4.51 -11.87
C ALA A 35 -8.05 5.22 -12.99
N LEU A 36 -6.72 5.04 -13.03
CA LEU A 36 -5.81 5.60 -14.03
C LEU A 36 -5.08 4.53 -14.84
N ILE A 37 -5.49 3.26 -14.73
CA ILE A 37 -4.85 2.12 -15.39
C ILE A 37 -5.76 1.66 -16.54
N PRO A 38 -5.31 1.72 -17.81
CA PRO A 38 -6.15 1.34 -18.95
C PRO A 38 -6.51 -0.16 -18.98
N ASP A 39 -5.58 -1.02 -18.57
CA ASP A 39 -5.82 -2.46 -18.45
C ASP A 39 -6.49 -2.74 -17.10
N THR A 40 -7.75 -3.17 -17.12
CA THR A 40 -8.55 -3.45 -15.92
C THR A 40 -8.66 -4.95 -15.62
N SER A 41 -7.86 -5.79 -16.29
CA SER A 41 -7.91 -7.25 -16.12
C SER A 41 -7.63 -7.70 -14.69
N THR A 42 -6.92 -6.88 -13.91
CA THR A 42 -6.53 -7.15 -12.51
C THR A 42 -7.28 -6.32 -11.48
N VAL A 43 -8.37 -5.63 -11.84
CA VAL A 43 -9.15 -4.79 -10.91
C VAL A 43 -9.67 -5.54 -9.67
N ALA A 44 -9.95 -6.84 -9.79
CA ALA A 44 -10.36 -7.66 -8.66
C ALA A 44 -9.26 -7.89 -7.62
N SER A 45 -8.00 -7.61 -7.97
CA SER A 45 -6.85 -7.69 -7.06
C SER A 45 -6.54 -6.38 -6.35
N ASP A 46 -7.31 -5.31 -6.61
CA ASP A 46 -7.14 -4.04 -5.92
C ASP A 46 -7.29 -4.21 -4.41
N ARG A 47 -6.53 -3.40 -3.67
CA ARG A 47 -6.62 -3.32 -2.21
C ARG A 47 -6.95 -1.89 -1.85
N TYR A 48 -8.23 -1.61 -1.66
CA TYR A 48 -8.75 -0.32 -1.19
C TYR A 48 -9.93 -0.55 -0.26
N PRO A 49 -10.02 0.18 0.87
CA PRO A 49 -9.09 1.21 1.37
C PRO A 49 -7.81 0.59 1.97
N VAL A 50 -6.93 1.40 2.56
CA VAL A 50 -5.62 0.99 3.10
C VAL A 50 -5.68 -0.20 4.08
N ALA A 51 -6.79 -0.40 4.78
CA ALA A 51 -7.00 -1.58 5.63
C ALA A 51 -6.86 -2.90 4.84
N ALA A 52 -7.32 -2.95 3.59
CA ALA A 52 -7.16 -4.12 2.73
C ALA A 52 -5.70 -4.34 2.31
N LEU A 53 -4.93 -3.25 2.12
CA LEU A 53 -3.49 -3.34 1.90
C LEU A 53 -2.82 -3.97 3.13
N TYR A 54 -3.13 -3.50 4.33
CA TYR A 54 -2.53 -4.04 5.56
C TYR A 54 -2.83 -5.52 5.77
N GLU A 55 -4.06 -5.96 5.47
CA GLU A 55 -4.42 -7.38 5.49
C GLU A 55 -3.54 -8.23 4.55
N GLU A 56 -3.27 -7.74 3.35
CA GLU A 56 -2.38 -8.38 2.38
C GLU A 56 -0.94 -8.46 2.91
N LEU A 57 -0.45 -7.37 3.51
CA LEU A 57 0.93 -7.28 4.00
C LEU A 57 1.20 -8.24 5.18
N ARG A 58 0.23 -8.43 6.09
CA ARG A 58 0.34 -9.43 7.17
C ARG A 58 0.55 -10.85 6.63
N GLN A 59 -0.07 -11.17 5.50
CA GLN A 59 0.04 -12.50 4.89
C GLN A 59 1.36 -12.71 4.13
N ARG A 60 2.05 -11.62 3.76
CA ARG A 60 3.20 -11.63 2.85
C ARG A 60 4.53 -11.21 3.49
N ASP A 61 4.56 -11.01 4.80
CA ASP A 61 5.73 -10.49 5.52
C ASP A 61 6.20 -9.16 4.89
N GLY A 62 5.24 -8.26 4.69
CA GLY A 62 5.43 -6.92 4.14
C GLY A 62 5.13 -5.83 5.15
N ILE A 63 5.65 -4.63 4.89
CA ILE A 63 5.41 -3.42 5.67
C ILE A 63 4.97 -2.28 4.77
N ALA A 64 4.26 -1.32 5.34
CA ALA A 64 3.92 -0.06 4.70
C ALA A 64 4.46 1.11 5.52
N ILE A 65 4.95 2.14 4.84
CA ILE A 65 5.45 3.38 5.43
C ILE A 65 4.57 4.52 4.88
N PRO A 66 3.59 5.02 5.66
CA PRO A 66 2.77 6.16 5.27
C PRO A 66 3.64 7.40 5.09
N TYR A 67 3.32 8.18 4.06
CA TYR A 67 3.92 9.49 3.84
C TYR A 67 2.92 10.61 4.19
N VAL A 68 3.38 11.62 4.93
CA VAL A 68 2.51 12.73 5.37
C VAL A 68 2.55 13.96 4.44
N GLY A 69 3.40 13.95 3.41
CA GLY A 69 3.40 14.98 2.37
C GLY A 69 2.41 14.68 1.23
N GLY A 70 2.10 15.67 0.39
CA GLY A 70 1.24 15.50 -0.77
C GLY A 70 -0.17 14.98 -0.41
N ARG A 71 -0.56 13.84 -0.99
CA ARG A 71 -1.81 13.14 -0.66
C ARG A 71 -1.61 12.31 0.60
N ARG A 72 -1.52 13.07 1.70
CA ARG A 72 -1.15 12.57 3.02
C ARG A 72 -1.90 11.30 3.40
N ALA A 73 -1.17 10.40 4.04
CA ALA A 73 -1.76 9.26 4.70
C ALA A 73 -2.66 9.69 5.87
N ASP A 74 -3.75 8.94 6.08
CA ASP A 74 -4.58 9.11 7.27
C ASP A 74 -4.00 8.26 8.41
N LEU A 75 -3.23 8.92 9.29
CA LEU A 75 -2.60 8.27 10.43
C LEU A 75 -3.61 7.74 11.47
N ALA A 76 -4.89 8.15 11.41
CA ALA A 76 -5.92 7.55 12.25
C ALA A 76 -6.22 6.09 11.86
N GLN A 77 -5.83 5.67 10.65
CA GLN A 77 -5.99 4.30 10.15
C GLN A 77 -4.75 3.43 10.39
N HIS A 78 -3.76 3.90 11.17
CA HIS A 78 -2.50 3.20 11.45
C HIS A 78 -2.67 1.77 11.99
N ASP A 79 -1.84 0.85 11.49
CA ASP A 79 -1.73 -0.51 12.01
C ASP A 79 -0.28 -0.82 12.45
N PRO A 80 0.00 -0.95 13.76
CA PRO A 80 1.35 -1.15 14.27
C PRO A 80 2.00 -2.49 13.86
N GLU A 81 1.23 -3.49 13.41
CA GLU A 81 1.79 -4.78 13.00
C GLU A 81 2.55 -4.69 11.67
N VAL A 82 2.11 -3.82 10.78
CA VAL A 82 2.66 -3.68 9.41
C VAL A 82 3.15 -2.27 9.09
N VAL A 83 2.89 -1.29 9.96
CA VAL A 83 3.34 0.10 9.81
C VAL A 83 4.31 0.50 10.93
N PRO A 84 5.61 0.19 10.79
CA PRO A 84 6.59 0.42 11.85
C PRO A 84 7.12 1.85 11.94
N ALA A 85 6.96 2.65 10.88
CA ALA A 85 7.46 4.03 10.82
C ALA A 85 6.58 4.90 9.92
N VAL A 86 6.77 6.22 10.01
CA VAL A 86 6.12 7.24 9.18
C VAL A 86 7.21 8.06 8.49
N GLU A 87 7.03 8.36 7.21
CA GLU A 87 7.89 9.26 6.45
C GLU A 87 7.37 10.70 6.54
N ILE A 88 8.24 11.65 6.91
CA ILE A 88 7.93 13.07 7.17
C ILE A 88 8.69 14.05 6.28
#